data_AF-A0A377UWY5-F1
#
_entry.id   AF-A0A377UWY5-F1
#
_cell.length_a   1.000
_cell.length_b   1.000
_cell.length_c   1.000
_cell.angle_alpha   90.00
_cell.angle_beta   90.00
_cell.angle_gamma   90.00
#
_symmetry.space_group_name_H-M   'P 1'
#
loop_
_entity.id
_entity.type
_entity.pdbx_description
1 polymer ?
#
loop_
_entity_poly.entity_id
_entity_poly.type
_entity_poly.pdbx_seq_one_letter_code
_entity_poly.pdbx_strand_id
1 'polypeptide(L)'
;MEYPGYGAKSAFRFHHISTDEVYGDLHGSDDFFTETTPYAPSSPYSASKASSDHLVRAWLRTYGLPTLITNCSNNYGPYHFPEKLIPLTILNALAGKPLPVYGNGQQIRDWLYVEDHARALYLVATRGEPGETYNIGGHNERKNIEVVETICQLLEELAPDKPQGVAHYRDLIAFVADRPGHDLRYAIDASKIARELGWTPAETFTSGMRKTVAWYLANEAWWRRVQDGSYQGERLGLQS
;
A
#
# COMPACT_ATOMS: atom_id res chain seq x y z
N MET A 1 -2.28 -13.73 44.57
CA MET A 1 -2.46 -15.06 43.94
C MET A 1 -2.76 -14.79 42.47
N GLU A 2 -1.72 -14.71 41.63
CA GLU A 2 -1.87 -14.47 40.19
C GLU A 2 -2.18 -15.80 39.49
N TYR A 3 -3.36 -15.89 38.89
CA TYR A 3 -3.70 -17.04 38.05
C TYR A 3 -2.92 -16.95 36.74
N PRO A 4 -2.20 -18.01 36.32
CA PRO A 4 -1.32 -17.98 35.13
C PRO A 4 -2.02 -17.68 33.79
N GLY A 5 -3.36 -17.63 33.75
CA GLY A 5 -4.14 -17.23 32.58
C GLY A 5 -4.53 -15.75 32.50
N TYR A 6 -4.38 -14.95 33.58
CA TYR A 6 -4.84 -13.55 33.59
C TYR A 6 -3.86 -12.62 32.85
N GLY A 7 -2.55 -12.85 33.00
CA GLY A 7 -1.51 -12.08 32.30
C GLY A 7 -1.51 -12.29 30.77
N ALA A 8 -1.85 -13.50 30.31
CA ALA A 8 -1.99 -13.79 28.88
C ALA A 8 -3.21 -13.06 28.26
N LYS A 9 -4.29 -12.86 29.03
CA LYS A 9 -5.46 -12.10 28.58
C LYS A 9 -5.20 -10.59 28.52
N SER A 10 -4.46 -10.02 29.48
CA SER A 10 -4.11 -8.59 29.45
C SER A 10 -3.07 -8.25 28.39
N ALA A 11 -2.21 -9.20 28.01
CA ALA A 11 -1.24 -9.05 26.92
C ALA A 11 -1.83 -9.26 25.52
N PHE A 12 -3.03 -9.84 25.39
CA PHE A 12 -3.65 -10.09 24.08
C PHE A 12 -3.88 -8.78 23.31
N ARG A 13 -3.71 -8.82 21.99
CA ARG A 13 -3.97 -7.71 21.08
C ARG A 13 -4.66 -8.24 19.83
N PHE A 14 -5.70 -7.54 19.36
CA PHE A 14 -6.29 -7.75 18.05
C PHE A 14 -5.94 -6.56 17.15
N HIS A 15 -4.97 -6.73 16.25
CA HIS A 15 -4.55 -5.67 15.35
C HIS A 15 -5.25 -5.80 14.00
N HIS A 16 -6.11 -4.84 13.68
CA HIS A 16 -6.81 -4.72 12.41
C HIS A 16 -6.06 -3.82 11.44
N ILE A 17 -5.66 -4.37 10.29
CA ILE A 17 -5.00 -3.62 9.21
C ILE A 17 -6.05 -3.18 8.19
N SER A 18 -6.13 -1.87 7.98
CA SER A 18 -7.08 -1.21 7.11
C SER A 18 -6.37 -0.20 6.20
N THR A 19 -7.14 0.67 5.54
CA THR A 19 -6.68 1.50 4.42
C THR A 19 -7.06 2.97 4.66
N ASP A 20 -6.30 3.89 4.09
CA ASP A 20 -6.63 5.32 3.99
C ASP A 20 -7.91 5.60 3.19
N GLU A 21 -8.25 4.76 2.20
CA GLU A 21 -9.45 4.90 1.37
C GLU A 21 -10.78 4.94 2.17
N VAL A 22 -10.78 4.53 3.44
CA VAL A 22 -11.97 4.66 4.32
C VAL A 22 -12.35 6.12 4.54
N TYR A 23 -11.40 7.04 4.43
CA TYR A 23 -11.60 8.48 4.64
C TYR A 23 -12.22 9.19 3.42
N GLY A 24 -12.25 8.55 2.25
CA GLY A 24 -12.77 9.15 1.02
C GLY A 24 -11.72 9.94 0.24
N ASP A 25 -12.13 11.03 -0.41
CA ASP A 25 -11.28 11.86 -1.28
C ASP A 25 -10.89 13.18 -0.61
N LEU A 26 -9.69 13.68 -0.89
CA LEU A 26 -9.25 15.02 -0.50
C LEU A 26 -9.39 15.99 -1.68
N HIS A 27 -9.97 17.16 -1.42
CA HIS A 27 -10.16 18.21 -2.43
C HIS A 27 -9.24 19.42 -2.24
N GLY A 28 -8.75 19.67 -1.02
CA GLY A 28 -7.74 20.70 -0.74
C GLY A 28 -6.31 20.20 -0.97
N SER A 29 -5.40 21.12 -1.32
CA SER A 29 -3.96 20.83 -1.47
C SER A 29 -3.26 20.61 -0.12
N ASP A 30 -3.78 21.22 0.94
CA ASP A 30 -3.12 21.28 2.25
C ASP A 30 -3.75 20.32 3.26
N ASP A 31 -4.82 19.63 2.87
CA ASP A 31 -5.53 18.68 3.72
C ASP A 31 -4.78 17.35 3.79
N PHE A 32 -4.87 16.69 4.95
CA PHE A 32 -4.37 15.34 5.16
C PHE A 32 -5.40 14.52 5.96
N PHE A 33 -5.41 13.21 5.75
CA PHE A 33 -6.16 12.30 6.57
C PHE A 33 -5.50 12.14 7.94
N THR A 34 -6.25 12.47 8.98
CA THR A 34 -5.91 12.23 10.38
C THR A 34 -6.76 11.08 10.91
N GLU A 35 -6.43 10.53 12.08
CA GLU A 35 -7.24 9.45 12.68
C GLU A 35 -8.65 9.90 13.07
N THR A 36 -8.89 11.22 13.10
CA THR A 36 -10.20 11.83 13.37
C THR A 36 -10.97 12.23 12.12
N THR A 37 -10.39 12.04 10.91
CA THR A 37 -11.10 12.32 9.67
C THR A 37 -12.33 11.41 9.56
N PRO A 38 -13.53 11.95 9.25
CA PRO A 38 -14.73 11.15 9.06
C PRO A 38 -14.57 10.13 7.93
N TYR A 39 -15.25 8.98 8.05
CA TYR A 39 -15.29 8.00 6.96
C TYR A 39 -16.25 8.45 5.86
N ALA A 40 -15.80 8.38 4.61
CA ALA A 40 -16.57 8.74 3.42
C ALA A 40 -16.15 7.88 2.20
N PRO A 41 -16.22 6.54 2.29
CA PRO A 41 -15.68 5.65 1.27
C PRO A 41 -16.40 5.73 -0.08
N SER A 42 -15.63 5.86 -1.17
CA SER A 42 -16.16 6.03 -2.53
C SER A 42 -16.36 4.74 -3.33
N SER A 43 -15.89 3.58 -2.85
CA SER A 43 -15.93 2.32 -3.59
C SER A 43 -16.48 1.15 -2.75
N PRO A 44 -16.97 0.06 -3.37
CA PRO A 44 -17.35 -1.15 -2.63
C PRO A 44 -16.22 -1.72 -1.77
N TYR A 45 -14.97 -1.61 -2.23
CA TYR A 45 -13.79 -2.02 -1.47
C TYR A 45 -13.62 -1.17 -0.21
N SER A 46 -13.54 0.16 -0.36
CA SER A 46 -13.31 1.05 0.78
C SER A 46 -14.51 1.09 1.74
N ALA A 47 -15.73 0.93 1.24
CA ALA A 47 -16.93 0.79 2.08
C ALA A 47 -16.90 -0.50 2.91
N SER A 48 -16.42 -1.59 2.32
CA SER A 48 -16.23 -2.85 3.05
C SER A 48 -15.18 -2.71 4.15
N LYS A 49 -14.07 -2.00 3.88
CA LYS A 49 -13.00 -1.72 4.87
C LYS A 49 -13.47 -0.78 5.98
N ALA A 50 -14.15 0.31 5.65
CA ALA A 50 -14.76 1.21 6.62
C ALA A 50 -15.75 0.46 7.54
N SER A 51 -16.54 -0.44 6.96
CA SER A 51 -17.48 -1.28 7.72
C SER A 51 -16.74 -2.23 8.68
N SER A 52 -15.64 -2.86 8.26
CA SER A 52 -14.84 -3.70 9.16
C SER A 52 -14.23 -2.92 10.30
N ASP A 53 -13.74 -1.70 10.06
CA ASP A 53 -13.19 -0.82 11.09
C ASP A 53 -14.25 -0.48 12.15
N HIS A 54 -15.51 -0.25 11.74
CA HIS A 54 -16.61 -0.04 12.68
C HIS A 54 -16.89 -1.28 13.55
N LEU A 55 -16.90 -2.48 12.96
CA LEU A 55 -17.08 -3.73 13.71
C LEU A 55 -15.98 -3.91 14.76
N VAL A 56 -14.71 -3.67 14.39
CA VAL A 56 -13.58 -3.79 15.33
C VAL A 56 -13.73 -2.83 16.51
N ARG A 57 -14.05 -1.56 16.26
CA ARG A 57 -14.26 -0.57 17.34
C ARG A 57 -15.46 -0.92 18.22
N ALA A 58 -16.55 -1.40 17.63
CA ALA A 58 -17.73 -1.83 18.37
C ALA A 58 -17.41 -3.02 19.30
N TRP A 59 -16.57 -3.97 18.87
CA TRP A 59 -16.19 -5.11 19.69
C TRP A 59 -15.35 -4.70 20.91
N LEU A 60 -14.46 -3.73 20.76
CA LEU A 60 -13.79 -3.11 21.91
C LEU A 60 -14.80 -2.44 22.84
N ARG A 61 -15.66 -1.57 22.31
CA ARG A 61 -16.62 -0.80 23.12
C ARG A 61 -17.59 -1.69 23.90
N THR A 62 -18.09 -2.75 23.26
CA THR A 62 -19.15 -3.60 23.81
C THR A 62 -18.58 -4.75 24.66
N TYR A 63 -17.47 -5.36 24.23
CA TYR A 63 -16.96 -6.59 24.83
C TYR A 63 -15.55 -6.46 25.45
N GLY A 64 -14.92 -5.29 25.35
CA GLY A 64 -13.59 -5.05 25.89
C GLY A 64 -12.46 -5.78 25.15
N LEU A 65 -12.67 -6.21 23.90
CA LEU A 65 -11.62 -6.81 23.08
C LEU A 65 -10.50 -5.77 22.84
N PRO A 66 -9.23 -6.01 23.23
CA PRO A 66 -8.17 -5.01 23.11
C PRO A 66 -7.73 -4.87 21.64
N THR A 67 -8.41 -4.00 20.90
CA THR A 67 -8.21 -3.82 19.46
C THR A 67 -7.31 -2.64 19.13
N LEU A 68 -6.53 -2.77 18.06
CA LEU A 68 -5.74 -1.70 17.45
C LEU A 68 -6.17 -1.58 15.98
N ILE A 69 -6.24 -0.37 15.44
CA ILE A 69 -6.52 -0.15 14.01
C ILE A 69 -5.37 0.63 13.38
N THR A 70 -4.93 0.21 12.20
CA THR A 70 -4.00 0.99 11.37
C THR A 70 -4.60 1.23 10.00
N ASN A 71 -4.62 2.49 9.54
CA ASN A 71 -5.05 2.88 8.21
C ASN A 71 -3.80 3.38 7.45
N CYS A 72 -3.35 2.64 6.44
CA CYS A 72 -2.13 2.98 5.71
C CYS A 72 -2.40 3.53 4.31
N SER A 73 -1.42 4.26 3.78
CA SER A 73 -1.42 4.71 2.39
C SER A 73 -1.04 3.60 1.38
N ASN A 74 -0.98 3.93 0.09
CA ASN A 74 -0.65 3.00 -0.97
C ASN A 74 0.72 2.34 -0.78
N ASN A 75 0.70 1.02 -0.66
CA ASN A 75 1.90 0.22 -0.50
C ASN A 75 2.54 -0.14 -1.84
N TYR A 76 3.86 -0.24 -1.86
CA TYR A 76 4.61 -0.75 -3.01
C TYR A 76 5.90 -1.46 -2.62
N GLY A 77 6.37 -2.40 -3.45
CA GLY A 77 7.60 -3.14 -3.19
C GLY A 77 7.62 -4.55 -3.76
N PRO A 78 8.56 -5.38 -3.24
CA PRO A 78 8.62 -6.82 -3.50
C PRO A 78 7.28 -7.54 -3.31
N TYR A 79 7.08 -8.62 -4.06
CA TYR A 79 5.90 -9.50 -3.97
C TYR A 79 4.53 -8.86 -4.26
N HIS A 80 4.49 -7.65 -4.81
CA HIS A 80 3.25 -6.96 -5.14
C HIS A 80 2.56 -7.61 -6.36
N PHE A 81 1.32 -8.07 -6.22
CA PHE A 81 0.63 -8.74 -7.32
C PHE A 81 0.48 -7.83 -8.56
N PRO A 82 0.74 -8.31 -9.80
CA PRO A 82 0.74 -7.51 -11.04
C PRO A 82 -0.61 -6.95 -11.54
N GLU A 83 -1.52 -6.56 -10.65
CA GLU A 83 -2.77 -5.87 -10.98
C GLU A 83 -2.73 -4.37 -10.64
N LYS A 84 -1.79 -3.96 -9.79
CA LYS A 84 -1.65 -2.57 -9.30
C LYS A 84 -0.68 -1.78 -10.18
N LEU A 85 -0.78 -0.46 -10.13
CA LEU A 85 -0.06 0.48 -11.01
C LEU A 85 1.43 0.13 -11.15
N ILE A 86 2.20 0.13 -10.06
CA ILE A 86 3.65 -0.06 -10.08
C ILE A 86 4.07 -1.41 -10.69
N PRO A 87 3.62 -2.58 -10.17
CA PRO A 87 4.04 -3.85 -10.75
C PRO A 87 3.53 -4.05 -12.19
N LEU A 88 2.32 -3.58 -12.52
CA LEU A 88 1.79 -3.64 -13.88
C LEU A 88 2.65 -2.81 -14.85
N THR A 89 3.03 -1.58 -14.47
CA THR A 89 3.88 -0.71 -15.28
C THR A 89 5.24 -1.35 -15.52
N ILE A 90 5.90 -1.87 -14.48
CA ILE A 90 7.21 -2.52 -14.60
C ILE A 90 7.13 -3.69 -15.59
N LEU A 91 6.18 -4.60 -15.40
CA LEU A 91 6.10 -5.82 -16.21
C LEU A 91 5.59 -5.55 -17.64
N ASN A 92 4.70 -4.58 -17.84
CA ASN A 92 4.30 -4.19 -19.20
C ASN A 92 5.46 -3.53 -19.95
N ALA A 93 6.24 -2.67 -19.29
CA ALA A 93 7.40 -2.04 -19.91
C ALA A 93 8.42 -3.10 -20.37
N LEU A 94 8.76 -4.06 -19.50
CA LEU A 94 9.64 -5.18 -19.84
C LEU A 94 9.10 -6.09 -20.94
N ALA A 95 7.79 -6.15 -21.11
CA ALA A 95 7.13 -6.90 -22.18
C ALA A 95 6.88 -6.08 -23.47
N GLY A 96 7.29 -4.81 -23.51
CA GLY A 96 7.02 -3.90 -24.64
C GLY A 96 5.54 -3.60 -24.84
N LYS A 97 4.73 -3.72 -23.79
CA LYS A 97 3.28 -3.49 -23.80
C LYS A 97 2.94 -2.06 -23.38
N PRO A 98 1.76 -1.54 -23.78
CA PRO A 98 1.29 -0.23 -23.31
C PRO A 98 1.26 -0.13 -21.77
N LEU A 99 1.56 1.06 -21.26
CA LEU A 99 1.52 1.42 -19.84
C LEU A 99 0.23 2.22 -19.61
N PRO A 100 -0.88 1.58 -19.17
CA PRO A 100 -2.16 2.25 -19.07
C PRO A 100 -2.15 3.27 -17.92
N VAL A 101 -2.46 4.52 -18.25
CA VAL A 101 -2.67 5.63 -17.29
C VAL A 101 -4.12 6.06 -17.36
N TYR A 102 -4.85 5.94 -16.24
CA TYR A 102 -6.28 6.27 -16.18
C TYR A 102 -6.52 7.78 -16.22
N GLY A 103 -7.42 8.22 -17.10
CA GLY A 103 -7.74 9.64 -17.29
C GLY A 103 -6.52 10.41 -17.79
N ASN A 104 -6.13 11.45 -17.05
CA ASN A 104 -4.94 12.26 -17.33
C ASN A 104 -3.75 11.95 -16.39
N GLY A 105 -3.87 10.92 -15.55
CA GLY A 105 -2.85 10.50 -14.60
C GLY A 105 -2.53 11.51 -13.49
N GLN A 106 -3.35 12.54 -13.30
CA GLN A 106 -3.12 13.58 -12.28
C GLN A 106 -3.58 13.18 -10.88
N GLN A 107 -4.21 12.02 -10.72
CA GLN A 107 -4.61 11.54 -9.40
C GLN A 107 -3.37 11.28 -8.54
N ILE A 108 -3.45 11.69 -7.28
CA ILE A 108 -2.35 11.70 -6.31
C ILE A 108 -2.56 10.58 -5.31
N ARG A 109 -1.47 9.87 -4.99
CA ARG A 109 -1.42 8.86 -3.94
C ARG A 109 -0.19 9.10 -3.07
N ASP A 110 -0.29 8.79 -1.79
CA ASP A 110 0.86 8.75 -0.88
C ASP A 110 1.48 7.34 -0.87
N TRP A 111 2.74 7.24 -1.29
CA TRP A 111 3.42 5.96 -1.49
C TRP A 111 4.31 5.56 -0.31
N LEU A 112 4.00 4.41 0.28
CA LEU A 112 4.74 3.80 1.39
C LEU A 112 5.41 2.49 0.95
N TYR A 113 6.72 2.37 1.19
CA TYR A 113 7.42 1.14 0.88
C TYR A 113 6.97 0.00 1.81
N VAL A 114 6.73 -1.20 1.26
CA VAL A 114 6.07 -2.31 1.97
C VAL A 114 6.82 -2.74 3.24
N GLU A 115 8.16 -2.67 3.24
CA GLU A 115 8.98 -3.00 4.41
C GLU A 115 8.86 -1.93 5.51
N ASP A 116 8.62 -0.66 5.16
CA ASP A 116 8.33 0.39 6.14
C ASP A 116 6.97 0.17 6.78
N HIS A 117 5.97 -0.21 5.99
CA HIS A 117 4.68 -0.58 6.51
C HIS A 117 4.78 -1.79 7.44
N ALA A 118 5.50 -2.85 7.06
CA ALA A 118 5.70 -4.02 7.91
C ALA A 118 6.35 -3.67 9.26
N ARG A 119 7.36 -2.79 9.25
CA ARG A 119 7.98 -2.26 10.49
C ARG A 119 6.97 -1.51 11.35
N ALA A 120 6.13 -0.67 10.73
CA ALA A 120 5.08 0.08 11.41
C ALA A 120 4.06 -0.86 12.07
N LEU A 121 3.60 -1.88 11.33
CA LEU A 121 2.63 -2.85 11.81
C LEU A 121 3.15 -3.62 13.01
N TYR A 122 4.40 -4.12 12.93
CA TYR A 122 5.03 -4.80 14.06
C TYR A 122 5.16 -3.89 15.29
N LEU A 123 5.52 -2.61 15.08
CA LEU A 123 5.61 -1.64 16.16
C LEU A 123 4.25 -1.37 16.82
N VAL A 124 3.18 -1.19 16.04
CA VAL A 124 1.83 -0.99 16.57
C VAL A 124 1.35 -2.22 17.31
N ALA A 125 1.56 -3.43 16.76
CA ALA A 125 1.16 -4.67 17.42
C ALA A 125 1.87 -4.89 18.78
N THR A 126 3.08 -4.36 18.95
CA THR A 126 3.91 -4.58 20.14
C THR A 126 3.88 -3.44 21.15
N ARG A 127 3.66 -2.21 20.70
CA ARG A 127 3.75 -0.99 21.52
C ARG A 127 2.54 -0.06 21.41
N GLY A 128 1.63 -0.31 20.49
CA GLY A 128 0.41 0.48 20.35
C GLY A 128 -0.54 0.31 21.54
N GLU A 129 -1.23 1.39 21.88
CA GLU A 129 -2.21 1.40 22.97
C GLU A 129 -3.56 0.86 22.51
N PRO A 130 -4.13 -0.17 23.15
CA PRO A 130 -5.45 -0.69 22.79
C PRO A 130 -6.54 0.39 22.76
N GLY A 131 -7.35 0.38 21.71
CA GLY A 131 -8.37 1.39 21.42
C GLY A 131 -7.92 2.50 20.49
N GLU A 132 -6.61 2.63 20.27
CA GLU A 132 -6.09 3.63 19.37
C GLU A 132 -6.18 3.21 17.90
N THR A 133 -6.28 4.24 17.05
CA THR A 133 -6.03 4.17 15.62
C THR A 133 -4.70 4.86 15.32
N TYR A 134 -3.93 4.33 14.38
CA TYR A 134 -2.69 4.93 13.90
C TYR A 134 -2.70 5.00 12.37
N ASN A 135 -2.61 6.21 11.82
CA ASN A 135 -2.38 6.40 10.40
C ASN A 135 -0.90 6.14 10.06
N ILE A 136 -0.66 5.48 8.93
CA ILE A 136 0.69 5.09 8.48
C ILE A 136 0.87 5.53 7.04
N GLY A 137 1.71 6.53 6.80
CA GLY A 137 1.95 7.13 5.48
C GLY A 137 3.43 7.29 5.17
N GLY A 138 3.72 7.51 3.89
CA GLY A 138 5.08 7.78 3.42
C GLY A 138 5.44 9.26 3.42
N HIS A 139 4.45 10.16 3.51
CA HIS A 139 4.60 11.58 3.17
C HIS A 139 5.19 11.77 1.77
N ASN A 140 4.78 10.90 0.83
CA ASN A 140 5.32 10.80 -0.52
C ASN A 140 4.19 10.92 -1.56
N GLU A 141 3.48 12.04 -1.54
CA GLU A 141 2.47 12.33 -2.55
C GLU A 141 3.09 12.38 -3.95
N ARG A 142 2.56 11.57 -4.87
CA ARG A 142 2.96 11.56 -6.28
C ARG A 142 1.74 11.40 -7.17
N LYS A 143 1.76 12.08 -8.30
CA LYS A 143 0.79 11.83 -9.36
C LYS A 143 1.06 10.48 -9.99
N ASN A 144 0.00 9.79 -10.41
CA ASN A 144 0.13 8.49 -11.09
C ASN A 144 1.07 8.57 -12.30
N ILE A 145 1.02 9.66 -13.09
CA ILE A 145 1.91 9.84 -14.24
C ILE A 145 3.38 9.96 -13.83
N GLU A 146 3.68 10.68 -12.74
CA GLU A 146 5.05 10.84 -12.24
C GLU A 146 5.64 9.49 -11.77
N VAL A 147 4.80 8.62 -11.21
CA VAL A 147 5.21 7.26 -10.82
C VAL A 147 5.59 6.45 -12.05
N VAL A 148 4.76 6.48 -13.10
CA VAL A 148 5.02 5.76 -14.35
C VAL A 148 6.30 6.27 -15.04
N GLU A 149 6.48 7.58 -15.12
CA GLU A 149 7.68 8.20 -15.66
C GLU A 149 8.94 7.83 -14.87
N THR A 150 8.86 7.83 -13.53
CA THR A 150 9.95 7.40 -12.65
C THR A 150 10.35 5.94 -12.91
N ILE A 151 9.37 5.05 -13.08
CA ILE A 151 9.63 3.65 -13.42
C ILE A 151 10.33 3.55 -14.78
N CYS A 152 9.85 4.29 -15.79
CA CYS A 152 10.46 4.30 -17.12
C CYS A 152 11.93 4.75 -17.04
N GLN A 153 12.20 5.84 -16.31
CA GLN A 153 13.57 6.34 -16.11
C GLN A 153 14.47 5.31 -15.41
N LEU A 154 13.98 4.62 -14.39
CA LEU A 154 14.74 3.57 -13.71
C LEU A 154 15.01 2.37 -14.63
N LEU A 155 14.06 2.01 -15.49
CA LEU A 155 14.26 0.93 -16.47
C LEU A 155 15.24 1.32 -17.57
N GLU A 156 15.32 2.59 -17.98
CA GLU A 156 16.39 3.05 -18.89
C GLU A 156 17.78 2.77 -18.33
N GLU A 157 17.95 2.89 -17.01
CA GLU A 157 19.23 2.63 -16.32
C GLU A 157 19.44 1.15 -16.01
N LEU A 158 18.44 0.47 -15.47
CA LEU A 158 18.56 -0.87 -14.89
C LEU A 158 18.26 -2.00 -15.89
N ALA A 159 17.58 -1.70 -17.00
CA ALA A 159 17.22 -2.64 -18.06
C ALA A 159 17.41 -2.00 -19.45
N PRO A 160 18.66 -1.65 -19.82
CA PRO A 160 18.95 -0.92 -21.06
C PRO A 160 18.63 -1.74 -22.33
N ASP A 161 18.65 -3.07 -22.24
CA ASP A 161 18.24 -3.99 -23.30
C ASP A 161 16.72 -4.03 -23.40
N LYS A 162 16.18 -3.24 -24.34
CA LYS A 162 14.74 -3.03 -24.50
C LYS A 162 14.10 -4.08 -25.41
N PRO A 163 12.77 -4.31 -25.28
CA PRO A 163 12.00 -5.07 -26.25
C PRO A 163 12.11 -4.51 -27.68
N GLN A 164 12.01 -5.38 -28.68
CA GLN A 164 12.08 -4.98 -30.09
C GLN A 164 11.02 -3.91 -30.41
N GLY A 165 11.46 -2.82 -31.06
CA GLY A 165 10.57 -1.72 -31.45
C GLY A 165 10.34 -0.67 -30.36
N VAL A 166 10.91 -0.82 -29.17
CA VAL A 166 10.84 0.17 -28.10
C VAL A 166 12.12 1.01 -28.09
N ALA A 167 12.00 2.31 -28.41
CA ALA A 167 13.13 3.24 -28.34
C ALA A 167 13.35 3.74 -26.90
N HIS A 168 12.28 4.20 -26.25
CA HIS A 168 12.25 4.56 -24.84
C HIS A 168 11.05 3.94 -24.13
N TYR A 169 11.20 3.51 -22.87
CA TYR A 169 10.09 2.92 -22.12
C TYR A 169 8.90 3.88 -21.96
N ARG A 170 9.17 5.19 -21.87
CA ARG A 170 8.12 6.22 -21.80
C ARG A 170 7.22 6.28 -23.03
N ASP A 171 7.70 5.81 -24.18
CA ASP A 171 6.94 5.82 -25.44
C ASP A 171 5.78 4.81 -25.38
N LEU A 172 5.80 3.90 -24.40
CA LEU A 172 4.73 2.93 -24.13
C LEU A 172 3.58 3.53 -23.31
N ILE A 173 3.69 4.76 -22.78
CA ILE A 173 2.62 5.39 -22.00
C ILE A 173 1.37 5.58 -22.85
N ALA A 174 0.24 5.06 -22.37
CA ALA A 174 -1.05 5.13 -23.04
C ALA A 174 -2.13 5.60 -22.08
N PHE A 175 -2.76 6.74 -22.38
CA PHE A 175 -3.91 7.22 -21.61
C PHE A 175 -5.16 6.42 -21.96
N VAL A 176 -5.85 5.93 -20.93
CA VAL A 176 -7.08 5.13 -21.04
C VAL A 176 -8.24 5.82 -20.32
N ALA A 177 -9.47 5.43 -20.65
CA ALA A 177 -10.66 5.95 -19.99
C ALA A 177 -10.55 5.82 -18.47
N ASP A 178 -10.94 6.87 -17.74
CA ASP A 178 -10.81 6.91 -16.28
C ASP A 178 -11.74 5.90 -15.58
N ARG A 179 -11.45 5.61 -14.31
CA ARG A 179 -12.28 4.72 -13.50
C ARG A 179 -13.50 5.47 -12.96
N PRO A 180 -14.70 4.87 -12.95
CA PRO A 180 -15.85 5.43 -12.23
C PRO A 180 -15.54 5.57 -10.73
N GLY A 181 -15.84 6.73 -10.14
CA GLY A 181 -15.63 6.97 -8.70
C GLY A 181 -14.16 7.05 -8.29
N HIS A 182 -13.27 7.47 -9.19
CA HIS A 182 -11.84 7.55 -8.92
C HIS A 182 -11.50 8.75 -8.05
N ASP A 183 -11.22 8.51 -6.77
CA ASP A 183 -10.77 9.56 -5.86
C ASP A 183 -9.48 10.21 -6.37
N LEU A 184 -9.44 11.53 -6.30
CA LEU A 184 -8.41 12.35 -6.90
C LEU A 184 -7.14 12.38 -6.06
N ARG A 185 -7.23 12.42 -4.73
CA ARG A 185 -6.07 12.60 -3.86
C ARG A 185 -6.24 11.87 -2.53
N TYR A 186 -5.23 11.06 -2.20
CA TYR A 186 -5.03 10.54 -0.85
C TYR A 186 -3.70 11.04 -0.29
N ALA A 187 -3.74 11.54 0.93
CA ALA A 187 -2.56 11.99 1.66
C ALA A 187 -2.77 11.72 3.16
N ILE A 188 -1.84 11.02 3.80
CA ILE A 188 -1.93 10.62 5.20
C ILE A 188 -1.07 11.54 6.07
N ASP A 189 -1.63 12.00 7.19
CA ASP A 189 -0.85 12.55 8.30
C ASP A 189 -0.45 11.41 9.25
N ALA A 190 0.84 11.06 9.27
CA ALA A 190 1.40 10.03 10.15
C ALA A 190 2.05 10.62 11.43
N SER A 191 1.76 11.87 11.78
CA SER A 191 2.38 12.55 12.93
C SER A 191 2.08 11.87 14.27
N LYS A 192 0.92 11.20 14.40
CA LYS A 192 0.55 10.49 15.62
C LYS A 192 1.47 9.32 15.91
N ILE A 193 1.63 8.39 14.95
CA ILE A 193 2.50 7.22 15.13
C ILE A 193 3.97 7.64 15.30
N ALA A 194 4.39 8.72 14.65
CA ALA A 194 5.72 9.29 14.83
C ALA A 194 5.93 9.80 16.26
N ARG A 195 4.99 10.60 16.78
CA ARG A 195 5.07 11.17 18.14
C ARG A 195 4.96 10.10 19.22
N GLU A 196 4.04 9.16 19.07
CA GLU A 196 3.69 8.22 20.15
C GLU A 196 4.56 6.96 20.15
N LEU A 197 4.92 6.45 18.96
CA LEU A 197 5.67 5.20 18.83
C LEU A 197 7.09 5.41 18.28
N GLY A 198 7.45 6.62 17.84
CA GLY A 198 8.76 6.92 17.27
C GLY A 198 8.97 6.34 15.87
N TRP A 199 7.89 6.08 15.13
CA TRP A 199 7.97 5.53 13.78
C TRP A 199 8.07 6.61 12.71
N THR A 200 9.00 6.42 11.78
CA THR A 200 9.07 7.16 10.52
C THR A 200 9.52 6.19 9.43
N PRO A 201 9.12 6.38 8.16
CA PRO A 201 9.62 5.55 7.07
C PRO A 201 11.14 5.69 6.94
N ALA A 202 11.82 4.58 6.70
CA ALA A 202 13.25 4.51 6.43
C ALA A 202 13.56 4.76 4.95
N GLU A 203 12.65 4.42 4.04
CA GLU A 203 12.80 4.68 2.61
C GLU A 203 12.13 5.99 2.19
N THR A 204 12.78 6.68 1.26
CA THR A 204 12.12 7.70 0.43
C THR A 204 11.45 7.04 -0.78
N PHE A 205 10.51 7.74 -1.43
CA PHE A 205 9.92 7.25 -2.68
C PHE A 205 10.98 6.79 -3.70
N THR A 206 12.01 7.62 -3.93
CA THR A 206 13.09 7.35 -4.89
C THR A 206 13.89 6.09 -4.54
N SER A 207 14.30 5.92 -3.27
CA SER A 207 15.08 4.77 -2.83
C SER A 207 14.25 3.48 -2.86
N GLY A 208 13.02 3.52 -2.35
CA GLY A 208 12.10 2.39 -2.41
C GLY A 208 11.72 2.00 -3.85
N MET A 209 11.53 2.96 -4.76
CA MET A 209 11.14 2.68 -6.15
C MET A 209 12.28 1.98 -6.89
N ARG A 210 13.52 2.46 -6.72
CA ARG A 210 14.70 1.78 -7.26
C ARG A 210 14.81 0.34 -6.74
N LYS A 211 14.63 0.12 -5.44
CA LYS A 211 14.61 -1.23 -4.83
C LYS A 211 13.51 -2.10 -5.44
N THR A 212 12.34 -1.52 -5.68
CA THR A 212 11.20 -2.22 -6.27
C THR A 212 11.52 -2.67 -7.70
N VAL A 213 11.96 -1.76 -8.57
CA VAL A 213 12.33 -2.08 -9.96
C VAL A 213 13.43 -3.14 -10.00
N ALA A 214 14.51 -2.95 -9.21
CA ALA A 214 15.59 -3.92 -9.13
C ALA A 214 15.11 -5.31 -8.67
N TRP A 215 14.17 -5.37 -7.72
CA TRP A 215 13.58 -6.63 -7.27
C TRP A 215 12.83 -7.35 -8.39
N TYR A 216 11.98 -6.65 -9.16
CA TYR A 216 11.27 -7.27 -10.29
C TYR A 216 12.23 -7.81 -11.36
N LEU A 217 13.31 -7.08 -11.67
CA LEU A 217 14.34 -7.54 -12.60
C LEU A 217 15.05 -8.79 -12.08
N ALA A 218 15.35 -8.85 -10.79
CA ALA A 218 16.05 -9.97 -10.18
C ALA A 218 15.16 -11.21 -9.90
N ASN A 219 13.83 -11.09 -9.97
CA ASN A 219 12.88 -12.12 -9.52
C ASN A 219 11.92 -12.58 -10.62
N GLU A 220 12.43 -12.76 -11.83
CA GLU A 220 11.67 -13.25 -13.00
C GLU A 220 10.89 -14.54 -12.73
N ALA A 221 11.54 -15.52 -12.09
CA ALA A 221 10.90 -16.78 -11.74
C ALA A 221 9.69 -16.62 -10.80
N TRP A 222 9.66 -15.56 -9.98
CA TRP A 222 8.50 -15.29 -9.13
C TRP A 222 7.35 -14.72 -9.95
N TRP A 223 7.54 -13.59 -10.64
CA TRP A 223 6.42 -12.92 -11.29
C TRP A 223 5.90 -13.67 -12.52
N ARG A 224 6.72 -14.49 -13.20
CA ARG A 224 6.22 -15.38 -14.27
C ARG A 224 5.19 -16.37 -13.75
N ARG A 225 5.48 -17.03 -12.62
CA ARG A 225 4.54 -17.97 -11.97
C ARG A 225 3.25 -17.31 -11.50
N VAL A 226 3.35 -16.04 -11.10
CA VAL A 226 2.20 -15.25 -10.66
C VAL A 226 1.33 -14.87 -11.87
N GLN A 227 1.93 -14.54 -13.02
CA GLN A 227 1.21 -14.15 -14.24
C GLN A 227 0.61 -15.34 -15.02
N ASP A 228 1.27 -16.49 -15.06
CA ASP A 228 0.79 -17.68 -15.78
C ASP A 228 -0.27 -18.50 -15.02
N GLY A 229 -0.59 -18.08 -13.79
CA GLY A 229 -1.61 -18.72 -12.95
C GLY A 229 -1.15 -19.98 -12.21
N SER A 230 0.10 -20.43 -12.39
CA SER A 230 0.67 -21.55 -11.61
C SER A 230 0.69 -21.28 -10.10
N TYR A 231 0.66 -20.00 -9.71
CA TYR A 231 0.50 -19.57 -8.32
C TYR A 231 -0.88 -19.91 -7.69
N GLN A 232 -1.91 -20.24 -8.48
CA GLN A 232 -3.28 -20.41 -7.98
C GLN A 232 -3.60 -21.79 -7.36
N GLY A 233 -2.67 -22.75 -7.31
CA GLY A 233 -3.06 -24.15 -7.08
C GLY A 233 -2.30 -24.95 -6.02
N GLU A 234 -1.08 -24.57 -5.62
CA GLU A 234 -0.30 -25.43 -4.73
C GLU A 234 -0.35 -24.94 -3.28
N ARG A 235 -0.92 -25.79 -2.41
CA ARG A 235 -0.79 -25.67 -0.96
C ARG A 235 0.70 -25.71 -0.62
N LEU A 236 1.31 -24.55 -0.37
CA LEU A 236 2.71 -24.43 0.07
C LEU A 236 2.94 -24.92 1.52
N GLY A 237 2.04 -25.76 2.06
CA GLY A 237 1.91 -26.01 3.50
C GLY A 237 1.99 -27.46 3.96
N LEU A 238 2.34 -28.42 3.09
CA LEU A 238 2.65 -29.79 3.52
C LEU A 238 3.76 -30.39 2.64
N GLN A 239 5.00 -30.03 2.94
CA GLN A 239 6.10 -31.00 2.85
C GLN A 239 6.43 -31.40 4.29
N SER A 240 5.83 -32.51 4.73
CA SER A 240 6.30 -33.33 5.83
C SER A 240 7.10 -34.49 5.28
#